data_AF-A0A139TWJ4-F1
#
_entry.id   AF-A0A139TWJ4-F1
#
_cell.length_a   1.000
_cell.length_b   1.000
_cell.length_c   1.000
_cell.angle_alpha   90.00
_cell.angle_beta   90.00
_cell.angle_gamma   90.00
#
_symmetry.space_group_name_H-M   'P 1'
#
loop_
_entity.id
_entity.type
_entity.pdbx_description
1 polymer ?
#
loop_
_entity_poly.entity_id
_entity_poly.type
_entity_poly.pdbx_seq_one_letter_code
_entity_poly.pdbx_strand_id
1 'polypeptide(L)'
;MKQNISTQYQRNNYLNFSIMKTVYLLFPLFFLSPVILLPCSASPNSQLSLPAAIRNTDKQSPELLQLKKLLDDGNIIPFYQAADKMLKEARRYHKKNVTPRELADGLFLCQLITTAPFIDLNKSSNVEWLANYNNIDHKVKEFMSRSIPFAALTDKNVKLPGKEEALRFYLTATAMVLKQFHSQMDYAFEATQICTYMIIDHASGLSTDKATDLFNKTSAQSSRNYDVQSIIKNQESGFIRELMKCFPANAVEVKKYLHMAGYEDKEIPALLDRTVGRVPQAEYLYRGLPKRRD
;
A
#
# COMPACT_ATOMS: atom_id res chain seq x y z
N MET A 1 -33.05 -19.73 1.47
CA MET A 1 -32.01 -20.04 0.46
C MET A 1 -30.65 -19.62 1.03
N LYS A 2 -30.06 -20.42 1.93
CA LYS A 2 -28.73 -20.18 2.50
C LYS A 2 -27.98 -21.51 2.40
N GLN A 3 -27.31 -21.74 1.27
CA GLN A 3 -26.51 -22.93 1.04
C GLN A 3 -25.08 -22.53 0.70
N ASN A 4 -24.15 -23.02 1.54
CA ASN A 4 -22.86 -23.58 1.17
C ASN A 4 -21.89 -22.75 0.31
N ILE A 5 -21.40 -21.61 0.82
CA ILE A 5 -20.14 -21.03 0.32
C ILE A 5 -18.96 -21.37 1.26
N SER A 6 -19.16 -21.52 2.58
CA SER A 6 -18.07 -21.85 3.52
C SER A 6 -17.55 -23.28 3.40
N THR A 7 -18.41 -24.25 3.12
CA THR A 7 -18.05 -25.68 3.02
C THR A 7 -17.26 -26.02 1.76
N GLN A 8 -17.43 -25.26 0.68
CA GLN A 8 -16.73 -25.50 -0.58
C GLN A 8 -15.32 -24.89 -0.57
N TYR A 9 -15.13 -23.75 0.09
CA TYR A 9 -13.80 -23.16 0.33
C TYR A 9 -12.98 -23.98 1.32
N GLN A 10 -13.61 -24.57 2.35
CA GLN A 10 -12.95 -25.50 3.27
C GLN A 10 -12.50 -26.79 2.57
N ARG A 11 -13.36 -27.45 1.77
CA ARG A 11 -12.99 -28.73 1.10
C ARG A 11 -11.79 -28.64 0.16
N ASN A 12 -11.67 -27.55 -0.60
CA ASN A 12 -10.57 -27.40 -1.56
C ASN A 12 -9.21 -27.19 -0.90
N ASN A 13 -9.18 -26.61 0.32
CA ASN A 13 -7.94 -26.45 1.09
C ASN A 13 -7.54 -27.73 1.83
N TYR A 14 -8.50 -28.53 2.31
CA TYR A 14 -8.22 -29.83 2.92
C TYR A 14 -7.61 -30.84 1.93
N LEU A 15 -8.01 -30.82 0.65
CA LEU A 15 -7.48 -31.74 -0.36
C LEU A 15 -6.02 -31.45 -0.72
N ASN A 16 -5.64 -30.17 -0.85
CA ASN A 16 -4.24 -29.77 -1.06
C ASN A 16 -3.36 -30.11 0.15
N PHE A 17 -3.91 -30.04 1.36
CA PHE A 17 -3.19 -30.33 2.60
C PHE A 17 -2.84 -31.82 2.78
N SER A 18 -3.66 -32.74 2.23
CA SER A 18 -3.38 -34.18 2.34
C SER A 18 -2.18 -34.63 1.49
N ILE A 19 -1.83 -33.89 0.44
CA ILE A 19 -0.68 -34.18 -0.43
C ILE A 19 0.63 -33.72 0.22
N MET A 20 0.59 -32.70 1.09
CA MET A 20 1.78 -32.20 1.81
C MET A 20 2.16 -33.05 3.03
N LYS A 21 1.26 -33.90 3.56
CA LYS A 21 1.54 -34.76 4.73
C LYS A 21 2.72 -35.72 4.54
N THR A 22 3.09 -36.06 3.31
CA THR A 22 4.11 -37.08 3.04
C THR A 22 5.54 -36.52 3.02
N VAL A 23 5.74 -35.20 2.99
CA VAL A 23 7.08 -34.60 2.72
C VAL A 23 7.77 -34.01 3.95
N TYR A 24 7.04 -33.65 5.03
CA TYR A 24 7.59 -32.83 6.12
C TYR A 24 8.03 -33.57 7.39
N LEU A 25 8.20 -34.89 7.32
CA LEU A 25 8.64 -35.70 8.48
C LEU A 25 10.16 -35.61 8.79
N LEU A 26 10.91 -34.74 8.12
CA LEU A 26 12.36 -34.61 8.31
C LEU A 26 12.82 -33.14 8.26
N PHE A 27 12.58 -32.37 9.31
CA PHE A 27 13.44 -31.21 9.61
C PHE A 27 13.61 -31.05 11.13
N PRO A 28 14.84 -31.10 11.66
CA PRO A 28 15.09 -30.95 13.08
C PRO A 28 14.96 -29.48 13.52
N LEU A 29 14.34 -29.30 14.68
CA LEU A 29 14.24 -28.06 15.46
C LEU A 29 15.60 -27.37 15.64
N PHE A 30 15.83 -26.24 14.97
CA PHE A 30 16.78 -25.23 15.41
C PHE A 30 16.30 -23.83 15.00
N PHE A 31 16.70 -22.82 15.78
CA PHE A 31 16.34 -21.38 15.74
C PHE A 31 15.24 -20.92 16.71
N LEU A 32 15.49 -21.10 18.01
CA LEU A 32 15.17 -20.06 18.99
C LEU A 32 16.25 -18.99 18.91
N SER A 33 15.95 -17.84 18.31
CA SER A 33 16.73 -16.62 18.51
C SER A 33 15.83 -15.54 19.10
N PRO A 34 16.24 -14.84 20.16
CA PRO A 34 15.44 -13.77 20.73
C PRO A 34 15.39 -12.60 19.74
N VAL A 35 14.19 -12.13 19.45
CA VAL A 35 13.94 -10.91 18.68
C VAL A 35 14.55 -9.73 19.45
N ILE A 36 15.76 -9.32 19.06
CA ILE A 36 16.34 -8.05 19.52
C ILE A 36 15.58 -6.94 18.79
N LEU A 37 14.61 -6.34 19.48
CA LEU A 37 14.00 -5.06 19.11
C LEU A 37 15.09 -3.98 19.13
N LEU A 38 15.69 -3.71 17.98
CA LEU A 38 16.47 -2.50 17.78
C LEU A 38 15.48 -1.33 17.60
N PRO A 39 15.57 -0.26 18.41
CA PRO A 39 14.81 0.95 18.17
C PRO A 39 15.33 1.59 16.88
N CYS A 40 14.55 1.48 15.80
CA CYS A 40 14.85 2.15 14.55
C CYS A 40 14.83 3.66 14.79
N SER A 41 15.98 4.30 14.62
CA SER A 41 16.17 5.75 14.68
C SER A 41 15.22 6.44 13.71
N ALA A 42 14.46 7.41 14.24
CA ALA A 42 13.55 8.25 13.47
C ALA A 42 14.27 8.92 12.28
N SER A 43 13.83 8.56 11.07
CA SER A 43 14.15 9.29 9.84
C SER A 43 13.46 10.66 9.86
N PRO A 44 13.97 11.71 9.19
CA PRO A 44 13.42 13.06 9.29
C PRO A 44 11.94 13.07 8.91
N ASN A 45 11.12 13.72 9.74
CA ASN A 45 9.71 13.98 9.46
C ASN A 45 9.58 14.71 8.12
N SER A 46 9.39 13.96 7.04
CA SER A 46 8.95 14.48 5.74
C SER A 46 7.48 14.85 5.87
N GLN A 47 7.20 15.94 6.57
CA GLN A 47 5.85 16.45 6.75
C GLN A 47 5.35 16.91 5.38
N LEU A 48 4.28 16.26 4.90
CA LEU A 48 3.70 16.51 3.59
C LEU A 48 3.16 17.94 3.54
N SER A 49 3.91 18.85 2.91
CA SER A 49 3.55 20.27 2.82
C SER A 49 2.44 20.47 1.79
N LEU A 50 1.41 21.22 2.16
CA LEU A 50 0.23 21.41 1.31
C LEU A 50 0.50 22.37 0.15
N PRO A 51 0.24 21.95 -1.11
CA PRO A 51 0.40 22.82 -2.24
C PRO A 51 -0.59 23.99 -2.18
N ALA A 52 -0.23 25.12 -2.78
CA ALA A 52 -1.08 26.30 -2.85
C ALA A 52 -2.51 25.99 -3.32
N ALA A 53 -2.67 25.02 -4.23
CA ALA A 53 -3.94 24.53 -4.73
C ALA A 53 -4.92 24.03 -3.65
N ILE A 54 -4.43 23.49 -2.54
CA ILE A 54 -5.26 22.91 -1.46
C ILE A 54 -5.03 23.54 -0.09
N ARG A 55 -4.16 24.56 -0.01
CA ARG A 55 -3.79 25.22 1.25
C ARG A 55 -4.96 25.90 1.95
N ASN A 56 -5.94 26.39 1.20
CA ASN A 56 -7.19 26.92 1.75
C ASN A 56 -8.22 25.79 1.86
N THR A 57 -8.34 25.21 3.05
CA THR A 57 -9.24 24.09 3.36
C THR A 57 -10.72 24.48 3.32
N ASP A 58 -11.07 25.74 3.58
CA ASP A 58 -12.47 26.20 3.63
C ASP A 58 -13.11 26.27 2.25
N LYS A 59 -12.28 26.20 1.20
CA LYS A 59 -12.76 26.09 -0.17
C LYS A 59 -13.11 24.66 -0.54
N GLN A 60 -12.79 23.63 0.24
CA GLN A 60 -12.98 22.23 -0.17
C GLN A 60 -14.46 21.82 -0.21
N SER A 61 -14.78 20.77 -0.98
CA SER A 61 -16.17 20.31 -1.10
C SER A 61 -16.70 19.80 0.26
N PRO A 62 -18.02 19.89 0.53
CA PRO A 62 -18.60 19.40 1.78
C PRO A 62 -18.29 17.92 2.04
N GLU A 63 -18.25 17.10 1.00
CA GLU A 63 -17.93 15.67 1.07
C GLU A 63 -16.48 15.43 1.51
N LEU A 64 -15.53 16.22 0.99
CA LEU A 64 -14.12 16.14 1.39
C LEU A 64 -13.92 16.60 2.84
N LEU A 65 -14.65 17.63 3.27
CA LEU A 65 -14.61 18.09 4.67
C LEU A 65 -15.20 17.04 5.62
N GLN A 66 -16.29 16.38 5.21
CA GLN A 66 -16.85 15.26 5.97
C GLN A 66 -15.86 14.10 6.05
N LEU A 67 -15.17 13.78 4.95
CA LEU A 67 -14.16 12.74 4.92
C LEU A 67 -12.97 13.08 5.84
N LYS A 68 -12.53 14.34 5.83
CA LYS A 68 -11.50 14.82 6.76
C LYS A 68 -11.95 14.64 8.21
N LYS A 69 -13.19 15.02 8.56
CA LYS A 69 -13.73 14.84 9.91
C LYS A 69 -13.72 13.37 10.34
N LEU A 70 -14.12 12.44 9.46
CA LEU A 70 -14.04 11.00 9.76
C LEU A 70 -12.61 10.56 10.08
N LEU A 71 -11.62 11.08 9.36
CA LEU A 71 -10.22 10.79 9.62
C LEU A 71 -9.73 11.40 10.95
N ASP A 72 -10.05 12.68 11.20
CA ASP A 72 -9.67 13.39 12.43
C ASP A 72 -10.27 12.72 13.68
N ASP A 73 -11.52 12.24 13.58
CA ASP A 73 -12.23 11.53 14.65
C ASP A 73 -11.75 10.07 14.84
N GLY A 74 -10.80 9.59 14.02
CA GLY A 74 -10.29 8.22 14.06
C GLY A 74 -11.27 7.15 13.52
N ASN A 75 -12.32 7.57 12.81
CA ASN A 75 -13.33 6.69 12.22
C ASN A 75 -12.84 6.09 10.88
N ILE A 76 -11.85 5.20 10.97
CA ILE A 76 -11.09 4.69 9.82
C ILE A 76 -11.93 3.85 8.84
N ILE A 77 -12.81 2.98 9.33
CA ILE A 77 -13.66 2.16 8.44
C ILE A 77 -14.64 3.03 7.63
N PRO A 78 -15.46 3.90 8.25
CA PRO A 78 -16.30 4.84 7.51
C PRO A 78 -15.51 5.74 6.55
N PHE A 79 -14.32 6.19 6.95
CA PHE A 79 -13.43 6.94 6.09
C PHE A 79 -13.13 6.18 4.80
N TYR A 80 -12.67 4.92 4.88
CA TYR A 80 -12.34 4.16 3.68
C TYR A 80 -13.55 3.82 2.80
N GLN A 81 -14.71 3.59 3.40
CA GLN A 81 -15.95 3.40 2.64
C GLN A 81 -16.33 4.64 1.84
N ALA A 82 -16.28 5.82 2.47
CA ALA A 82 -16.56 7.09 1.83
C ALA A 82 -15.51 7.41 0.74
N ALA A 83 -14.23 7.20 1.03
CA ALA A 83 -13.14 7.41 0.07
C ALA A 83 -13.26 6.49 -1.17
N ASP A 84 -13.59 5.20 -1.01
CA ASP A 84 -13.80 4.27 -2.13
C ASP A 84 -14.98 4.73 -3.02
N LYS A 85 -16.06 5.25 -2.43
CA LYS A 85 -17.18 5.82 -3.19
C LYS A 85 -16.73 7.03 -4.01
N MET A 86 -16.04 7.98 -3.39
CA MET A 86 -15.52 9.17 -4.06
C MET A 86 -14.55 8.81 -5.18
N LEU A 87 -13.66 7.83 -4.97
CA LEU A 87 -12.73 7.35 -6.00
C LEU A 87 -13.46 6.71 -7.20
N LYS A 88 -14.51 5.93 -6.95
CA LYS A 88 -15.34 5.34 -8.03
C LYS A 88 -16.05 6.42 -8.85
N GLU A 89 -16.52 7.47 -8.19
CA GLU A 89 -17.11 8.63 -8.86
C GLU A 89 -16.04 9.40 -9.66
N ALA A 90 -14.84 9.54 -9.09
CA ALA A 90 -13.71 10.21 -9.71
C ALA A 90 -13.11 9.45 -10.92
N ARG A 91 -13.29 8.13 -11.02
CA ARG A 91 -12.93 7.36 -12.23
C ARG A 91 -13.61 7.89 -13.49
N ARG A 92 -14.69 8.67 -13.38
CA ARG A 92 -15.33 9.35 -14.52
C ARG A 92 -14.47 10.49 -15.11
N TYR A 93 -13.46 10.98 -14.40
CA TYR A 93 -12.54 12.04 -14.84
C TYR A 93 -11.44 11.54 -15.79
N HIS A 94 -11.57 10.33 -16.34
CA HIS A 94 -10.59 9.74 -17.26
C HIS A 94 -10.52 10.39 -18.66
N LYS A 95 -11.12 11.57 -18.85
CA LYS A 95 -11.02 12.35 -20.09
C LYS A 95 -10.21 13.61 -19.80
N LYS A 96 -9.29 13.97 -20.69
CA LYS A 96 -8.29 15.06 -20.67
C LYS A 96 -8.76 16.46 -20.19
N ASN A 97 -10.02 16.64 -19.81
CA ASN A 97 -10.67 17.91 -19.51
C ASN A 97 -11.03 18.02 -18.02
N VAL A 98 -10.10 17.70 -17.11
CA VAL A 98 -10.30 17.90 -15.67
C VAL A 98 -10.15 19.38 -15.35
N THR A 99 -11.12 19.95 -14.65
CA THR A 99 -11.08 21.35 -14.24
C THR A 99 -10.02 21.56 -13.14
N PRO A 100 -9.47 22.79 -12.99
CA PRO A 100 -8.56 23.09 -11.89
C PRO A 100 -9.16 22.79 -10.51
N ARG A 101 -10.50 22.88 -10.40
CA ARG A 101 -11.22 22.59 -9.17
C ARG A 101 -11.21 21.09 -8.84
N GLU A 102 -11.61 20.25 -9.79
CA GLU A 102 -11.59 18.79 -9.62
C GLU A 102 -10.17 18.28 -9.33
N LEU A 103 -9.16 18.92 -9.94
CA LEU A 103 -7.76 18.61 -9.66
C LEU A 103 -7.34 18.97 -8.23
N ALA A 104 -7.80 20.12 -7.71
CA ALA A 104 -7.58 20.51 -6.32
C ALA A 104 -8.30 19.58 -5.33
N ASP A 105 -9.56 19.23 -5.60
CA ASP A 105 -10.34 18.28 -4.80
C ASP A 105 -9.66 16.89 -4.79
N GLY A 106 -9.13 16.44 -5.94
CA GLY A 106 -8.34 15.22 -6.05
C GLY A 106 -7.04 15.26 -5.24
N LEU A 107 -6.29 16.37 -5.28
CA LEU A 107 -5.07 16.54 -4.47
C LEU A 107 -5.38 16.52 -2.96
N PHE A 108 -6.51 17.09 -2.56
CA PHE A 108 -6.96 17.03 -1.18
C PHE A 108 -7.35 15.61 -0.77
N LEU A 109 -8.05 14.86 -1.62
CA LEU A 109 -8.33 13.45 -1.39
C LEU A 109 -7.03 12.62 -1.26
N CYS A 110 -6.04 12.87 -2.11
CA CYS A 110 -4.71 12.25 -2.01
C CYS A 110 -4.06 12.53 -0.65
N GLN A 111 -4.15 13.77 -0.16
CA GLN A 111 -3.66 14.12 1.19
C GLN A 111 -4.28 13.21 2.25
N LEU A 112 -5.61 13.16 2.29
CA LEU A 112 -6.36 12.44 3.31
C LEU A 112 -6.03 10.94 3.28
N ILE A 113 -5.99 10.33 2.09
CA ILE A 113 -5.68 8.90 1.91
C ILE A 113 -4.23 8.60 2.31
N THR A 114 -3.30 9.51 2.01
CA THR A 114 -1.87 9.35 2.38
C THR A 114 -1.69 9.40 3.89
N THR A 115 -2.42 10.26 4.59
CA THR A 115 -2.34 10.40 6.05
C THR A 115 -3.11 9.31 6.82
N ALA A 116 -4.11 8.68 6.19
CA ALA A 116 -4.91 7.66 6.84
C ALA A 116 -4.11 6.39 7.18
N PRO A 117 -4.21 5.83 8.39
CA PRO A 117 -3.61 4.54 8.74
C PRO A 117 -4.37 3.39 8.09
N PHE A 118 -3.70 2.25 7.88
CA PHE A 118 -4.39 1.00 7.53
C PHE A 118 -5.33 0.56 8.65
N ILE A 119 -6.30 -0.29 8.30
CA ILE A 119 -7.22 -0.87 9.27
C ILE A 119 -6.45 -1.83 10.20
N ASP A 120 -6.58 -1.60 11.51
CA ASP A 120 -5.90 -2.38 12.55
C ASP A 120 -6.50 -3.78 12.71
N LEU A 121 -5.70 -4.81 12.44
CA LEU A 121 -6.10 -6.22 12.56
C LEU A 121 -6.03 -6.76 14.00
N ASN A 122 -5.61 -5.96 14.97
CA ASN A 122 -5.63 -6.37 16.38
C ASN A 122 -7.04 -6.31 16.99
N LYS A 123 -7.98 -5.65 16.32
CA LYS A 123 -9.40 -5.63 16.71
C LYS A 123 -10.15 -6.72 15.93
N SER A 124 -10.72 -7.69 16.63
CA SER A 124 -11.47 -8.80 16.02
C SER A 124 -12.61 -8.31 15.11
N SER A 125 -13.33 -7.27 15.53
CA SER A 125 -14.38 -6.62 14.73
C SER A 125 -13.89 -6.12 13.37
N ASN A 126 -12.63 -5.68 13.27
CA ASN A 126 -12.05 -5.22 12.01
C ASN A 126 -11.71 -6.39 11.08
N VAL A 127 -11.26 -7.52 11.65
CA VAL A 127 -10.93 -8.74 10.89
C VAL A 127 -12.19 -9.30 10.22
N GLU A 128 -13.28 -9.43 10.98
CA GLU A 128 -14.57 -9.87 10.44
C GLU A 128 -15.10 -8.92 9.37
N TRP A 129 -14.95 -7.61 9.60
CA TRP A 129 -15.36 -6.61 8.64
C TRP A 129 -14.56 -6.72 7.34
N LEU A 130 -13.23 -6.80 7.41
CA LEU A 130 -12.37 -6.89 6.24
C LEU A 130 -12.63 -8.12 5.37
N ALA A 131 -12.97 -9.25 5.98
CA ALA A 131 -13.36 -10.46 5.24
C ALA A 131 -14.57 -10.23 4.31
N ASN A 132 -15.45 -9.28 4.65
CA ASN A 132 -16.62 -8.94 3.85
C ASN A 132 -16.37 -7.81 2.82
N TYR A 133 -15.28 -7.06 2.95
CA TYR A 133 -15.02 -5.84 2.16
C TYR A 133 -13.66 -5.80 1.44
N ASN A 134 -13.00 -6.96 1.27
CA ASN A 134 -11.84 -7.17 0.40
C ASN A 134 -10.72 -6.12 0.55
N ASN A 135 -10.23 -5.89 1.78
CA ASN A 135 -9.12 -4.96 2.03
C ASN A 135 -9.33 -3.57 1.39
N ILE A 136 -10.48 -2.96 1.64
CA ILE A 136 -10.86 -1.66 1.05
C ILE A 136 -9.78 -0.58 1.23
N ASP A 137 -9.03 -0.62 2.33
CA ASP A 137 -7.98 0.33 2.66
C ASP A 137 -6.77 0.19 1.73
N HIS A 138 -6.39 -1.04 1.41
CA HIS A 138 -5.41 -1.33 0.36
C HIS A 138 -5.90 -0.80 -0.99
N LYS A 139 -7.14 -1.11 -1.36
CA LYS A 139 -7.73 -0.65 -2.63
C LYS A 139 -7.75 0.87 -2.72
N VAL A 140 -8.25 1.57 -1.71
CA VAL A 140 -8.31 3.05 -1.72
C VAL A 140 -6.92 3.66 -1.86
N LYS A 141 -5.93 3.15 -1.10
CA LYS A 141 -4.54 3.61 -1.21
C LYS A 141 -3.90 3.27 -2.56
N GLU A 142 -4.15 2.08 -3.10
CA GLU A 142 -3.66 1.69 -4.43
C GLU A 142 -4.24 2.62 -5.51
N PHE A 143 -5.53 2.91 -5.44
CA PHE A 143 -6.24 3.75 -6.40
C PHE A 143 -5.97 5.25 -6.22
N MET A 144 -5.33 5.68 -5.13
CA MET A 144 -4.99 7.10 -4.91
C MET A 144 -4.14 7.66 -6.05
N SER A 145 -3.12 6.95 -6.51
CA SER A 145 -2.29 7.38 -7.64
C SER A 145 -3.05 7.42 -8.97
N ARG A 146 -4.20 6.76 -9.06
CA ARG A 146 -5.10 6.78 -10.23
C ARG A 146 -6.20 7.84 -10.13
N SER A 147 -6.39 8.43 -8.94
CA SER A 147 -7.46 9.40 -8.67
C SER A 147 -7.22 10.75 -9.36
N ILE A 148 -5.94 11.09 -9.55
CA ILE A 148 -5.51 12.26 -10.31
C ILE A 148 -4.84 11.77 -11.59
N PRO A 149 -5.30 12.18 -12.78
CA PRO A 149 -4.55 11.87 -13.99
C PRO A 149 -3.20 12.58 -13.92
N PHE A 150 -2.10 11.82 -13.78
CA PHE A 150 -0.74 12.37 -13.91
C PHE A 150 -0.57 13.16 -15.22
N ALA A 151 -1.29 12.76 -16.27
CA ALA A 151 -1.39 13.51 -17.52
C ALA A 151 -1.91 14.94 -17.32
N ALA A 152 -2.91 15.17 -16.47
CA ALA A 152 -3.45 16.50 -16.18
C ALA A 152 -2.46 17.35 -15.37
N LEU A 153 -1.77 16.76 -14.39
CA LEU A 153 -0.70 17.45 -13.64
C LEU A 153 0.51 17.79 -14.52
N THR A 154 0.70 17.11 -15.65
CA THR A 154 1.80 17.37 -16.59
C THR A 154 1.36 18.14 -17.85
N ASP A 155 0.06 18.37 -18.06
CA ASP A 155 -0.47 19.07 -19.24
C ASP A 155 -0.24 20.59 -19.16
N LYS A 156 0.55 21.14 -20.08
CA LYS A 156 0.91 22.57 -20.15
C LYS A 156 -0.31 23.50 -20.22
N ASN A 157 -1.47 23.03 -20.67
CA ASN A 157 -2.68 23.83 -20.84
C ASN A 157 -3.52 23.97 -19.55
N VAL A 158 -3.26 23.14 -18.53
CA VAL A 158 -4.00 23.20 -17.26
C VAL A 158 -3.49 24.34 -16.40
N LYS A 159 -4.39 25.28 -16.05
CA LYS A 159 -4.12 26.42 -15.16
C LYS A 159 -4.43 26.07 -13.71
N LEU A 160 -3.50 25.38 -13.04
CA LEU A 160 -3.55 25.12 -11.60
C LEU A 160 -2.56 26.04 -10.85
N PRO A 161 -2.99 26.82 -9.85
CA PRO A 161 -2.08 27.60 -9.01
C PRO A 161 -1.04 26.70 -8.33
N GLY A 162 0.24 27.08 -8.39
CA GLY A 162 1.32 26.28 -7.79
C GLY A 162 1.46 24.88 -8.42
N LYS A 163 1.21 24.74 -9.73
CA LYS A 163 1.21 23.44 -10.42
C LYS A 163 2.43 22.57 -10.16
N GLU A 164 3.64 23.16 -10.10
CA GLU A 164 4.85 22.41 -9.78
C GLU A 164 4.82 21.88 -8.34
N GLU A 165 4.39 22.71 -7.38
CA GLU A 165 4.19 22.32 -5.98
C GLU A 165 3.16 21.18 -5.88
N ALA A 166 2.07 21.27 -6.63
CA ALA A 166 1.04 20.23 -6.69
C ALA A 166 1.56 18.91 -7.28
N LEU A 167 2.37 18.96 -8.34
CA LEU A 167 3.02 17.78 -8.91
C LEU A 167 3.99 17.15 -7.91
N ARG A 168 4.83 17.95 -7.25
CA ARG A 168 5.78 17.48 -6.23
C ARG A 168 5.05 16.88 -5.02
N PHE A 169 3.94 17.48 -4.61
CA PHE A 169 3.06 16.94 -3.58
C PHE A 169 2.50 15.57 -3.99
N TYR A 170 1.96 15.43 -5.20
CA TYR A 170 1.45 14.15 -5.70
C TYR A 170 2.53 13.06 -5.70
N LEU A 171 3.73 13.37 -6.19
CA LEU A 171 4.84 12.42 -6.20
C LEU A 171 5.27 12.02 -4.78
N THR A 172 5.24 12.98 -3.84
CA THR A 172 5.55 12.72 -2.42
C THR A 172 4.49 11.82 -1.79
N ALA A 173 3.20 12.09 -2.05
CA ALA A 173 2.08 11.29 -1.58
C ALA A 173 2.17 9.84 -2.10
N THR A 174 2.46 9.66 -3.40
CA THR A 174 2.64 8.33 -4.01
C THR A 174 3.82 7.58 -3.37
N ALA A 175 4.95 8.25 -3.14
CA ALA A 175 6.08 7.66 -2.43
C ALA A 175 5.70 7.22 -1.01
N MET A 176 5.04 8.09 -0.24
CA MET A 176 4.62 7.79 1.13
C MET A 176 3.65 6.61 1.20
N VAL A 177 2.70 6.50 0.28
CA VAL A 177 1.78 5.35 0.20
C VAL A 177 2.54 4.06 -0.13
N LEU A 178 3.50 4.10 -1.06
CA LEU A 178 4.34 2.94 -1.36
C LEU A 178 5.17 2.51 -0.15
N LYS A 179 5.72 3.46 0.61
CA LYS A 179 6.41 3.20 1.88
C LYS A 179 5.49 2.57 2.92
N GLN A 180 4.25 3.04 3.02
CA GLN A 180 3.24 2.46 3.90
C GLN A 180 2.95 1.00 3.52
N PHE A 181 2.82 0.67 2.23
CA PHE A 181 2.67 -0.72 1.79
C PHE A 181 3.87 -1.57 2.15
N HIS A 182 5.10 -1.10 1.93
CA HIS A 182 6.31 -1.80 2.39
C HIS A 182 6.28 -2.10 3.89
N SER A 183 5.78 -1.17 4.71
CA SER A 183 5.65 -1.39 6.16
C SER A 183 4.59 -2.42 6.56
N GLN A 184 3.68 -2.80 5.66
CA GLN A 184 2.70 -3.87 5.89
C GLN A 184 3.20 -5.26 5.48
N MET A 185 4.28 -5.34 4.70
CA MET A 185 4.84 -6.61 4.28
C MET A 185 5.51 -7.33 5.44
N ASP A 186 5.10 -8.57 5.68
CA ASP A 186 5.82 -9.50 6.53
C ASP A 186 6.39 -10.62 5.66
N TYR A 187 7.69 -10.51 5.36
CA TYR A 187 8.40 -11.48 4.53
C TYR A 187 8.56 -12.86 5.20
N ALA A 188 8.38 -12.95 6.52
CA ALA A 188 8.45 -14.20 7.27
C ALA A 188 7.07 -14.79 7.59
N PHE A 189 5.98 -14.16 7.12
CA PHE A 189 4.63 -14.50 7.54
C PHE A 189 4.23 -15.95 7.22
N GLU A 190 4.79 -16.55 6.17
CA GLU A 190 4.52 -17.96 5.84
C GLU A 190 4.88 -18.90 7.00
N ALA A 191 6.04 -18.68 7.64
CA ALA A 191 6.44 -19.46 8.82
C ALA A 191 5.49 -19.20 10.00
N THR A 192 5.15 -17.93 10.24
CA THR A 192 4.18 -17.53 11.29
C THR A 192 2.81 -18.21 11.08
N GLN A 193 2.34 -18.26 9.84
CA GLN A 193 1.08 -18.90 9.48
C GLN A 193 1.11 -20.40 9.77
N ILE A 194 2.17 -21.10 9.37
CA ILE A 194 2.35 -22.53 9.63
C ILE A 194 2.33 -22.81 11.14
N CYS A 195 3.14 -22.08 11.91
CA CYS A 195 3.18 -22.25 13.36
C CYS A 195 1.81 -21.98 14.02
N THR A 196 1.08 -20.98 13.53
CA THR A 196 -0.24 -20.63 14.08
C THR A 196 -1.27 -21.73 13.84
N TYR A 197 -1.29 -22.34 12.66
CA TYR A 197 -2.18 -23.47 12.38
C TYR A 197 -1.82 -24.71 13.21
N MET A 198 -0.54 -24.98 13.42
CA MET A 198 -0.11 -26.06 14.33
C MET A 198 -0.60 -25.83 15.77
N ILE A 199 -0.55 -24.60 16.27
CA ILE A 199 -1.07 -24.25 17.60
C ILE A 199 -2.58 -24.50 17.66
N ILE A 200 -3.33 -24.07 16.65
CA ILE A 200 -4.78 -24.28 16.60
C ILE A 200 -5.13 -25.77 16.62
N ASP A 201 -4.40 -26.60 15.88
CA ASP A 201 -4.68 -28.03 15.74
C ASP A 201 -4.24 -28.86 16.94
N HIS A 202 -3.21 -28.43 17.68
CA HIS A 202 -2.52 -29.28 18.66
C HIS A 202 -2.38 -28.71 20.07
N ALA A 203 -2.66 -27.42 20.30
CA ALA A 203 -2.53 -26.84 21.64
C ALA A 203 -3.66 -27.32 22.56
N SER A 204 -3.31 -28.20 23.50
CA SER A 204 -4.20 -28.61 24.58
C SER A 204 -4.51 -27.41 25.47
N GLY A 205 -5.76 -26.91 25.43
CA GLY A 205 -6.21 -25.79 26.28
C GLY A 205 -6.59 -24.50 25.52
N LEU A 206 -6.51 -24.47 24.19
CA LEU A 206 -7.06 -23.37 23.41
C LEU A 206 -8.60 -23.52 23.31
N SER A 207 -9.34 -22.49 23.76
CA SER A 207 -10.80 -22.50 23.60
C SER A 207 -11.19 -22.31 22.13
N THR A 208 -12.36 -22.83 21.74
CA THR A 208 -12.89 -22.71 20.37
C THR A 208 -12.93 -21.26 19.88
N ASP A 209 -13.35 -20.32 20.73
CA ASP A 209 -13.43 -18.90 20.38
C ASP A 209 -12.03 -18.32 20.09
N LYS A 210 -11.05 -18.61 20.95
CA LYS A 210 -9.66 -18.15 20.75
C LYS A 210 -9.03 -18.77 19.50
N ALA A 211 -9.31 -20.04 19.24
CA ALA A 211 -8.87 -20.72 18.02
C ALA A 211 -9.47 -20.06 16.77
N THR A 212 -10.75 -19.71 16.82
CA THR A 212 -11.47 -19.03 15.72
C THR A 212 -10.91 -17.63 15.47
N ASP A 213 -10.71 -16.83 16.52
CA ASP A 213 -10.13 -15.48 16.41
C ASP A 213 -8.71 -15.54 15.83
N LEU A 214 -7.89 -16.47 16.31
CA LEU A 214 -6.52 -16.66 15.83
C LEU A 214 -6.49 -17.10 14.37
N PHE A 215 -7.37 -18.03 13.97
CA PHE A 215 -7.51 -18.46 12.58
C PHE A 215 -7.93 -17.31 11.67
N ASN A 216 -8.95 -16.54 12.05
CA ASN A 216 -9.47 -15.44 11.27
C ASN A 216 -8.43 -14.33 11.08
N LYS A 217 -7.73 -13.96 12.16
CA LYS A 217 -6.66 -12.96 12.12
C LYS A 217 -5.51 -13.40 11.21
N THR A 218 -5.06 -14.64 11.34
CA THR A 218 -3.98 -15.20 10.52
C THR A 218 -4.36 -15.26 9.05
N SER A 219 -5.61 -15.65 8.75
CA SER A 219 -6.14 -15.68 7.39
C SER A 219 -6.21 -14.28 6.77
N ALA A 220 -6.68 -13.29 7.53
CA ALA A 220 -6.72 -11.90 7.09
C ALA A 220 -5.32 -11.34 6.83
N GLN A 221 -4.35 -11.60 7.70
CA GLN A 221 -2.95 -11.21 7.50
C GLN A 221 -2.34 -11.88 6.26
N SER A 222 -2.59 -13.18 6.05
CA SER A 222 -2.12 -13.91 4.87
C SER A 222 -2.64 -13.28 3.57
N SER A 223 -3.94 -13.05 3.51
CA SER A 223 -4.61 -12.39 2.38
C SER A 223 -4.01 -11.00 2.11
N ARG A 224 -3.81 -10.21 3.17
CA ARG A 224 -3.21 -8.88 3.07
C ARG A 224 -1.76 -8.93 2.61
N ASN A 225 -0.94 -9.85 3.10
CA ASN A 225 0.47 -9.96 2.70
C ASN A 225 0.60 -10.27 1.20
N TYR A 226 -0.24 -11.17 0.68
CA TYR A 226 -0.31 -11.47 -0.75
C TYR A 226 -0.75 -10.26 -1.59
N ASP A 227 -1.79 -9.56 -1.12
CA ASP A 227 -2.32 -8.37 -1.79
C ASP A 227 -1.29 -7.23 -1.84
N VAL A 228 -0.60 -6.95 -0.73
CA VAL A 228 0.44 -5.92 -0.63
C VAL A 228 1.60 -6.24 -1.58
N GLN A 229 2.04 -7.49 -1.67
CA GLN A 229 3.11 -7.90 -2.60
C GLN A 229 2.74 -7.57 -4.05
N SER A 230 1.50 -7.88 -4.45
CA SER A 230 0.98 -7.56 -5.78
C SER A 230 0.92 -6.05 -6.02
N ILE A 231 0.39 -5.29 -5.05
CA ILE A 231 0.25 -3.83 -5.12
C ILE A 231 1.62 -3.16 -5.29
N ILE A 232 2.61 -3.51 -4.46
CA ILE A 232 3.97 -2.96 -4.54
C ILE A 232 4.53 -3.16 -5.94
N LYS A 233 4.49 -4.40 -6.46
CA LYS A 233 4.99 -4.74 -7.79
C LYS A 233 4.31 -3.92 -8.89
N ASN A 234 2.99 -3.73 -8.80
CA ASN A 234 2.21 -2.97 -9.78
C ASN A 234 2.52 -1.46 -9.72
N GLN A 235 2.70 -0.90 -8.52
CA GLN A 235 2.92 0.53 -8.32
C GLN A 235 4.35 0.96 -8.63
N GLU A 236 5.37 0.15 -8.30
CA GLU A 236 6.79 0.45 -8.54
C GLU A 236 7.07 0.89 -9.97
N SER A 237 6.61 0.08 -10.93
CA SER A 237 6.91 0.29 -12.35
C SER A 237 6.23 1.54 -12.91
N GLY A 238 5.01 1.85 -12.45
CA GLY A 238 4.30 3.08 -12.81
C GLY A 238 4.97 4.31 -12.21
N PHE A 239 5.30 4.26 -10.92
CA PHE A 239 5.88 5.38 -10.20
C PHE A 239 7.26 5.79 -10.75
N ILE A 240 8.13 4.81 -11.03
CA ILE A 240 9.45 5.10 -11.63
C ILE A 240 9.29 5.76 -13.00
N ARG A 241 8.35 5.32 -13.83
CA ARG A 241 8.07 5.94 -15.13
C ARG A 241 7.58 7.38 -15.00
N GLU A 242 6.74 7.67 -14.01
CA GLU A 242 6.30 9.04 -13.70
C GLU A 242 7.48 9.92 -13.27
N LEU A 243 8.34 9.42 -12.36
CA LEU A 243 9.54 10.13 -11.92
C LEU A 243 10.50 10.41 -13.08
N MET A 244 10.77 9.43 -13.94
CA MET A 244 11.62 9.60 -15.12
C MET A 244 11.09 10.64 -16.09
N LYS A 245 9.75 10.72 -16.24
CA LYS A 245 9.10 11.72 -17.09
C LYS A 245 9.16 13.12 -16.46
N CYS A 246 9.06 13.24 -15.15
CA CYS A 246 9.19 14.51 -14.44
C CYS A 246 10.63 15.03 -14.35
N PHE A 247 11.60 14.12 -14.20
CA PHE A 247 12.99 14.46 -13.90
C PHE A 247 13.97 13.76 -14.87
N PRO A 248 13.86 14.02 -16.19
CA PRO A 248 14.75 13.40 -17.16
C PRO A 248 16.21 13.79 -16.87
N ALA A 249 17.10 12.80 -16.92
CA ALA A 249 18.53 12.94 -16.64
C ALA A 249 18.90 13.47 -15.23
N ASN A 250 17.95 13.61 -14.30
CA ASN A 250 18.19 14.07 -12.94
C ASN A 250 18.04 12.91 -11.93
N ALA A 251 19.08 12.09 -11.83
CA ALA A 251 19.08 10.92 -10.93
C ALA A 251 18.95 11.30 -9.46
N VAL A 252 19.47 12.46 -9.06
CA VAL A 252 19.42 12.94 -7.67
C VAL A 252 17.96 13.14 -7.24
N GLU A 253 17.16 13.81 -8.08
CA GLU A 253 15.75 14.06 -7.75
C GLU A 253 14.94 12.77 -7.79
N VAL A 254 15.20 11.85 -8.75
CA VAL A 254 14.52 10.54 -8.77
C VAL A 254 14.84 9.74 -7.50
N LYS A 255 16.12 9.63 -7.11
CA LYS A 255 16.55 8.90 -5.90
C LYS A 255 15.91 9.46 -4.64
N LYS A 256 15.79 10.77 -4.51
CA LYS A 256 15.07 11.41 -3.39
C LYS A 256 13.65 10.85 -3.20
N TYR A 257 12.88 10.70 -4.27
CA TYR A 257 11.53 10.12 -4.19
C TYR A 257 11.54 8.62 -3.91
N LEU A 258 12.53 7.88 -4.42
CA LEU A 258 12.70 6.46 -4.09
C LEU A 258 13.03 6.26 -2.59
N HIS A 259 13.86 7.12 -2.00
CA HIS A 259 14.11 7.09 -0.56
C HIS A 259 12.86 7.43 0.25
N MET A 260 12.05 8.41 -0.20
CA MET A 260 10.74 8.68 0.42
C MET A 260 9.81 7.48 0.35
N ALA A 261 9.93 6.66 -0.70
CA ALA A 261 9.19 5.41 -0.87
C ALA A 261 9.73 4.24 -0.04
N GLY A 262 10.82 4.45 0.71
CA GLY A 262 11.40 3.46 1.62
C GLY A 262 12.56 2.65 1.04
N TYR A 263 13.05 2.97 -0.16
CA TYR A 263 14.19 2.26 -0.74
C TYR A 263 15.53 2.81 -0.25
N GLU A 264 16.42 1.91 0.14
CA GLU A 264 17.83 2.22 0.40
C GLU A 264 18.66 2.19 -0.89
N ASP A 265 19.81 2.85 -0.89
CA ASP A 265 20.73 2.89 -2.05
C ASP A 265 21.12 1.49 -2.56
N LYS A 266 21.24 0.51 -1.65
CA LYS A 266 21.57 -0.87 -1.98
C LYS A 266 20.44 -1.61 -2.72
N GLU A 267 19.19 -1.16 -2.55
CA GLU A 267 18.00 -1.79 -3.12
C GLU A 267 17.60 -1.19 -4.46
N ILE A 268 17.94 0.09 -4.68
CA ILE A 268 17.63 0.82 -5.91
C ILE A 268 18.09 0.08 -7.18
N PRO A 269 19.31 -0.49 -7.29
CA PRO A 269 19.70 -1.24 -8.48
C PRO A 269 18.73 -2.39 -8.82
N ALA A 270 18.37 -3.21 -7.83
CA ALA A 270 17.47 -4.35 -8.02
C ALA A 270 16.04 -3.88 -8.36
N LEU A 271 15.59 -2.76 -7.76
CA LEU A 271 14.33 -2.12 -8.10
C LEU A 271 14.32 -1.65 -9.57
N LEU A 272 15.37 -0.96 -10.02
CA LEU A 272 15.45 -0.48 -11.40
C LEU A 272 15.50 -1.64 -12.39
N ASP A 273 16.30 -2.67 -12.11
CA ASP A 273 16.44 -3.86 -12.94
C ASP A 273 15.09 -4.59 -13.11
N ARG A 274 14.28 -4.72 -12.04
CA ARG A 274 12.96 -5.40 -12.11
C ARG A 274 11.82 -4.54 -12.69
N THR A 275 12.02 -3.23 -12.88
CA THR A 275 10.94 -2.30 -13.26
C THR A 275 11.11 -1.68 -14.65
N VAL A 276 12.22 -0.99 -14.88
CA VAL A 276 12.50 -0.27 -16.14
C VAL A 276 13.67 -0.87 -16.90
N GLY A 277 14.50 -1.68 -16.23
CA GLY A 277 15.67 -2.32 -16.81
C GLY A 277 16.75 -1.32 -17.22
N ARG A 278 17.80 -1.82 -17.87
CA ARG A 278 18.94 -1.03 -18.34
C ARG A 278 18.74 -0.57 -19.77
N VAL A 279 17.67 0.21 -19.97
CA VAL A 279 17.37 0.86 -21.25
C VAL A 279 18.05 2.23 -21.33
N PRO A 280 18.36 2.75 -22.53
CA PRO A 280 19.03 4.05 -22.69
C PRO A 280 18.36 5.20 -21.93
N GLN A 281 17.03 5.19 -21.87
CA GLN A 281 16.23 6.21 -21.17
C GLN A 281 16.40 6.17 -19.64
N ALA A 282 16.80 5.03 -19.07
CA ALA A 282 17.00 4.84 -17.63
C ALA A 282 18.48 4.82 -17.22
N GLU A 283 19.41 4.86 -18.18
CA GLU A 283 20.84 4.67 -17.93
C GLU A 283 21.39 5.66 -16.88
N TYR A 284 20.91 6.90 -16.89
CA TYR A 284 21.32 7.93 -15.94
C TYR A 284 21.03 7.55 -14.48
N LEU A 285 20.04 6.69 -14.21
CA LEU A 285 19.69 6.21 -12.87
C LEU A 285 20.68 5.20 -12.31
N TYR A 286 21.43 4.50 -13.17
CA TYR A 286 22.44 3.53 -12.76
C TYR A 286 23.80 4.16 -12.47
N ARG A 287 24.01 5.44 -12.83
CA ARG A 287 25.29 6.12 -12.61
C ARG A 287 25.59 6.24 -11.12
N GLY A 288 26.81 5.84 -10.74
CA GLY A 288 27.27 5.86 -9.35
C GLY A 288 26.67 4.78 -8.45
N LEU A 289 25.84 3.87 -8.98
CA LEU A 289 25.39 2.69 -8.23
C LEU A 289 26.42 1.56 -8.34
N PRO A 290 26.51 0.66 -7.35
CA PRO A 290 27.38 -0.51 -7.42
C PRO A 290 27.12 -1.30 -8.72
N LYS A 291 28.18 -1.67 -9.43
CA LYS A 291 28.05 -2.61 -10.55
C LYS A 291 27.57 -3.95 -10.00
N ARG A 292 26.67 -4.60 -10.73
CA ARG A 292 26.24 -5.97 -10.43
C ARG A 292 27.49 -6.84 -10.37
N ARG A 293 27.66 -7.59 -9.27
CA ARG A 293 28.58 -8.72 -9.27
C ARG A 293 27.81 -9.83 -9.98
N ASP A 294 28.28 -10.19 -11.17
CA ASP A 294 27.80 -11.35 -11.90
C ASP A 294 28.21 -12.64 -11.18
#